data_AF-A0A920K277-F1
#
_entry.id   AF-A0A920K277-F1
#
_cell.length_a   1.000
_cell.length_b   1.000
_cell.length_c   1.000
_cell.angle_alpha   90.00
_cell.angle_beta   90.00
_cell.angle_gamma   90.00
#
_symmetry.space_group_name_H-M   'P 1'
#
loop_
_entity.id
_entity.type
_entity.pdbx_description
1 polymer ?
#
loop_
_entity_poly.entity_id
_entity_poly.type
_entity_poly.pdbx_seq_one_letter_code
_entity_poly.pdbx_strand_id
1 'polypeptide(L)' 'MSFAMALKYTFDRGADADLLERAVMQVLDKGLRTGDIMQADMQLVGTSAMGDAVLQALDELGN' A
#
# COMPACT_ATOMS: atom_id res chain seq x y z
N MET A 1 2.02 -7.47 -0.65
CA MET A 1 2.47 -7.72 0.75
C MET A 1 3.81 -8.45 0.88
N SER A 2 4.36 -9.12 -0.15
CA SER A 2 5.61 -9.90 -0.01
C SER A 2 6.81 -9.11 0.55
N PHE A 3 6.91 -7.82 0.24
CA PHE A 3 8.01 -6.98 0.75
C PHE A 3 7.85 -6.62 2.23
N ALA A 4 6.63 -6.34 2.71
CA ALA A 4 6.35 -6.16 4.14
C ALA A 4 6.75 -7.41 4.94
N MET A 5 6.45 -8.60 4.42
CA MET A 5 6.87 -9.87 5.02
C MET A 5 8.40 -9.99 5.05
N ALA A 6 9.11 -9.60 3.99
CA ALA A 6 10.58 -9.60 3.99
C ALA A 6 11.15 -8.66 5.08
N LEU A 7 10.60 -7.46 5.22
CA LEU A 7 10.98 -6.52 6.29
C LEU A 7 10.79 -7.14 7.68
N LYS A 8 9.63 -7.78 7.91
CA LYS A 8 9.28 -8.39 9.19
C LYS A 8 10.11 -9.62 9.54
N TYR A 9 10.27 -10.55 8.59
CA TYR A 9 10.84 -11.87 8.88
C TYR A 9 12.33 -12.00 8.53
N THR A 10 12.83 -11.25 7.55
CA THR A 10 14.23 -11.33 7.11
C THR A 10 15.08 -10.22 7.72
N PHE A 11 14.53 -9.02 7.83
CA PHE A 11 15.29 -7.84 8.27
C PHE A 11 15.01 -7.41 9.72
N ASP A 12 14.12 -8.11 10.43
CA ASP A 12 13.68 -7.77 11.81
C ASP A 12 13.16 -6.32 11.94
N ARG A 13 12.60 -5.78 10.85
CA ARG A 13 12.02 -4.43 10.78
C ARG A 13 10.50 -4.50 10.82
N GLY A 14 9.97 -4.99 11.94
CA GLY A 14 8.51 -5.11 12.13
C GLY A 14 7.77 -3.78 11.99
N ALA A 15 8.32 -2.70 12.55
CA ALA A 15 7.71 -1.37 12.49
C ALA A 15 7.57 -0.85 11.04
N ASP A 16 8.60 -1.02 10.22
CA ASP A 16 8.57 -0.64 8.80
C ASP A 16 7.59 -1.51 8.00
N ALA A 17 7.50 -2.79 8.32
CA ALA A 17 6.51 -3.68 7.71
C ALA A 17 5.09 -3.20 8.03
N ASP A 18 4.81 -2.89 9.29
CA ASP A 18 3.51 -2.39 9.73
C ASP A 18 3.18 -1.03 9.09
N LEU A 19 4.18 -0.13 8.94
CA LEU A 19 4.02 1.14 8.22
C LEU A 19 3.63 0.92 6.76
N LEU A 20 4.30 0.00 6.06
CA LEU A 20 3.99 -0.34 4.67
C LEU A 20 2.60 -0.96 4.53
N GLU A 21 2.20 -1.84 5.44
CA GLU A 21 0.86 -2.42 5.44
C GLU A 21 -0.22 -1.34 5.65
N ARG A 22 0.02 -0.40 6.57
CA ARG A 22 -0.88 0.74 6.80
C ARG A 22 -0.99 1.65 5.59
N ALA A 23 0.10 1.93 4.89
CA ALA A 23 0.08 2.72 3.66
C ALA A 23 -0.77 2.07 2.58
N VAL A 24 -0.63 0.75 2.38
CA VAL A 24 -1.46 0.00 1.43
C VAL A 24 -2.94 0.03 1.83
N MET A 25 -3.26 -0.13 3.11
CA MET A 25 -4.63 -0.01 3.60
C MET A 25 -5.21 1.38 3.33
N GLN A 26 -4.45 2.44 3.60
CA GLN A 26 -4.90 3.82 3.37
C GLN A 26 -5.19 4.10 1.88
N VAL A 27 -4.37 3.57 0.96
CA VAL A 27 -4.62 3.66 -0.48
C VAL A 27 -5.92 2.95 -0.87
N LEU A 28 -6.16 1.78 -0.27
CA LEU A 28 -7.40 1.06 -0.51
C LEU A 28 -8.61 1.78 0.10
N ASP A 29 -8.47 2.44 1.24
CA ASP A 29 -9.52 3.25 1.88
C ASP A 29 -9.81 4.53 1.08
N LYS A 30 -8.82 5.08 0.37
CA LYS A 30 -8.99 6.16 -0.63
C LYS A 30 -9.79 5.71 -1.87
N GLY A 31 -10.20 4.44 -1.94
CA GLY A 31 -11.04 3.89 -2.99
C GLY A 31 -10.30 3.53 -4.28
N LEU A 32 -8.96 3.49 -4.25
CA LEU A 32 -8.14 3.15 -5.41
C LEU A 32 -8.09 1.63 -5.58
N ARG A 33 -8.38 1.11 -6.78
CA ARG A 33 -8.38 -0.32 -7.09
C ARG A 33 -7.72 -0.58 -8.43
N THR A 34 -6.95 -1.66 -8.51
CA THR A 34 -6.48 -2.20 -9.79
C THR A 34 -7.58 -3.05 -10.43
N GLY A 35 -7.45 -3.33 -11.74
CA GLY A 35 -8.48 -4.02 -12.51
C GLY A 35 -8.86 -5.41 -11.99
N ASP A 36 -7.95 -6.09 -11.27
CA ASP A 36 -8.15 -7.40 -10.66
C ASP A 36 -9.01 -7.38 -9.39
N ILE A 37 -9.09 -6.25 -8.69
CA ILE A 37 -9.84 -6.08 -7.43
C ILE A 37 -10.89 -4.96 -7.51
N MET A 38 -11.30 -4.62 -8.73
CA MET A 38 -12.23 -3.51 -8.97
C MET A 38 -13.61 -3.78 -8.36
N GLN A 39 -14.19 -2.75 -7.75
CA GLN A 39 -15.53 -2.76 -7.17
C GLN A 39 -16.33 -1.55 -7.67
N ALA A 40 -17.66 -1.61 -7.55
CA ALA A 40 -18.50 -0.45 -7.81
C ALA A 40 -18.09 0.72 -6.90
N ASP A 41 -18.19 1.94 -7.43
CA ASP A 41 -17.86 3.19 -6.72
C ASP A 41 -16.39 3.35 -6.28
N MET A 42 -15.48 2.60 -6.90
CA MET A 42 -14.03 2.73 -6.72
C MET A 42 -13.36 3.38 -7.93
N GLN A 43 -12.15 3.89 -7.75
CA GLN A 43 -11.33 4.46 -8.82
C GLN A 43 -10.38 3.39 -9.39
N LEU A 44 -10.55 3.09 -10.68
CA LEU A 44 -9.65 2.18 -11.40
C LEU A 44 -8.29 2.83 -11.63
N VAL A 45 -7.22 2.16 -11.21
CA VAL A 45 -5.82 2.57 -11.43
C VAL A 45 -4.98 1.43 -11.99
N GLY A 46 -3.91 1.78 -12.72
CA GLY A 46 -2.91 0.83 -13.19
C GLY A 46 -1.84 0.53 -12.14
N THR A 47 -0.92 -0.38 -12.45
CA THR A 47 0.15 -0.82 -11.54
C THR A 47 1.05 0.33 -11.07
N SER A 48 1.52 1.18 -11.99
CA SER A 48 2.40 2.29 -11.64
C SER A 48 1.69 3.32 -10.75
N ALA A 49 0.46 3.71 -11.11
CA ALA A 49 -0.33 4.66 -10.34
C ALA A 49 -0.69 4.13 -8.93
N MET A 50 -0.92 2.82 -8.79
CA MET A 50 -1.10 2.19 -7.48
C MET A 50 0.19 2.27 -6.64
N GLY A 51 1.35 2.05 -7.27
CA GLY A 51 2.66 2.21 -6.61
C GLY A 51 2.90 3.66 -6.14
N ASP A 52 2.64 4.64 -7.00
CA ASP A 52 2.76 6.07 -6.67
C ASP A 52 1.86 6.45 -5.49
N ALA A 53 0.61 5.94 -5.46
CA ALA A 53 -0.32 6.17 -4.36
C ALA A 53 0.18 5.58 -3.04
N VAL A 54 0.80 4.39 -3.07
CA VAL A 54 1.40 3.77 -1.87
C VAL A 54 2.61 4.55 -1.38
N LEU A 55 3.46 5.05 -2.28
CA LEU A 55 4.59 5.91 -1.92
C LEU A 55 4.09 7.21 -1.26
N GLN A 56 3.07 7.84 -1.82
CA GLN A 56 2.47 9.04 -1.22
C GLN A 56 1.88 8.74 0.16
N ALA A 57 1.19 7.61 0.34
CA ALA A 57 0.66 7.22 1.64
C ALA A 57 1.77 6.93 2.68
N LEU A 58 2.90 6.36 2.24
CA LEU A 58 4.08 6.19 3.09
C LEU A 58 4.66 7.53 3.56
N ASP A 59 4.78 8.50 2.65
CA ASP A 59 5.25 9.85 2.99
C ASP A 59 4.28 10.58 3.94
N GLU A 60 2.97 10.40 3.76
CA GLU A 60 1.94 10.95 4.65
C GLU A 60 1.99 10.32 6.06
N LEU A 61 2.31 9.02 6.18
CA LEU A 61 2.37 8.30 7.45
C LEU A 61 3.73 8.42 8.17
N GLY A 62 4.79 8.74 7.42
CA GLY A 62 6.16 8.90 7.95
C GLY A 62 6.48 10.31 8.45
N ASN A 63 5.63 11.30 8.15
CA ASN A 63 5.69 12.66 8.68
C ASN A 63 4.89 12.81 9.97
#